data_AF-A0A4S0MZW1-F1
#
_entry.id   AF-A0A4S0MZW1-F1
#
_cell.length_a   1.000
_cell.length_b   1.000
_cell.length_c   1.000
_cell.angle_alpha   90.00
_cell.angle_beta   90.00
_cell.angle_gamma   90.00
#
_symmetry.space_group_name_H-M   'P 1'
#
loop_
_entity.id
_entity.type
_entity.pdbx_description
1 polymer ?
#
loop_
_entity_poly.entity_id
_entity_poly.type
_entity_poly.pdbx_seq_one_letter_code
_entity_poly.pdbx_strand_id
1 'polypeptide(L)'
;LGFTVRDRHGQVVFADNTFLTYRHDDIVVRAGETIVGRFAFQMPYLPTGDYGITVALATGNQAEHIKQHRVEDAIFFHVLSSHVAKGLMGIPMQSITMETVQELSA
;
A
#
# COMPACT_ATOMS: atom_id res chain seq x y z
N LEU A 1 -8.67 2.42 -10.60
CA LEU A 1 -7.50 1.52 -10.75
C LEU A 1 -6.79 1.46 -9.40
N GLY A 2 -6.32 0.30 -8.97
CA GLY A 2 -5.64 0.19 -7.69
C GLY A 2 -4.81 -1.07 -7.59
N PHE A 3 -4.08 -1.18 -6.48
CA PHE A 3 -3.24 -2.33 -6.19
C PHE A 3 -3.42 -2.78 -4.73
N THR A 4 -3.00 -4.00 -4.45
CA THR A 4 -3.01 -4.58 -3.11
C THR A 4 -1.75 -5.40 -2.94
N VAL A 5 -1.02 -5.17 -1.85
CA VAL A 5 0.15 -5.98 -1.47
C VAL A 5 -0.28 -7.00 -0.42
N ARG A 6 0.05 -8.26 -0.65
CA ARG A 6 -0.22 -9.38 0.26
C ARG A 6 1.05 -10.08 0.67
N ASP A 7 1.05 -10.63 1.87
CA ASP A 7 2.10 -11.56 2.31
C ASP A 7 1.88 -12.97 1.73
N ARG A 8 2.82 -13.88 2.03
CA ARG A 8 2.76 -15.30 1.63
C ARG A 8 1.50 -16.04 2.08
N HIS A 9 0.78 -15.54 3.09
CA HIS A 9 -0.45 -16.13 3.61
C HIS A 9 -1.70 -15.53 2.95
N GLY A 10 -1.52 -14.61 2.00
CA GLY A 10 -2.60 -13.90 1.31
C GLY A 10 -3.21 -12.75 2.13
N GLN A 11 -2.65 -12.45 3.31
CA GLN A 11 -3.10 -11.36 4.15
C GLN A 11 -2.74 -10.02 3.50
N VAL A 12 -3.71 -9.11 3.46
CA VAL A 12 -3.48 -7.76 2.93
C VAL A 12 -2.61 -6.98 3.89
N VAL A 13 -1.44 -6.55 3.42
CA VAL A 13 -0.51 -5.71 4.17
C VAL A 13 -0.87 -4.25 4.00
N PHE A 14 -1.02 -3.80 2.75
CA PHE A 14 -1.53 -2.48 2.39
C PHE A 14 -2.11 -2.48 0.98
N ALA A 15 -2.90 -1.45 0.66
CA ALA A 15 -3.53 -1.27 -0.64
C ALA A 15 -3.78 0.22 -0.89
N ASP A 16 -3.81 0.61 -2.14
CA ASP A 16 -4.22 1.96 -2.53
C ASP A 16 -4.89 1.96 -3.91
N ASN A 17 -5.58 3.03 -4.24
CA ASN A 17 -6.30 3.20 -5.49
C ASN A 17 -6.42 4.67 -5.90
N THR A 18 -6.75 4.88 -7.17
CA THR A 18 -6.86 6.23 -7.74
C THR A 18 -8.10 7.00 -7.27
N PHE A 19 -9.05 6.41 -6.54
CA PHE A 19 -10.37 7.03 -6.31
C PHE A 19 -10.27 8.33 -5.51
N LEU A 20 -9.67 8.33 -4.32
CA LEU A 20 -9.73 9.52 -3.44
C LEU A 20 -9.01 10.72 -4.04
N THR A 21 -7.92 10.49 -4.77
CA THR A 21 -7.17 11.52 -5.48
C THR A 21 -7.99 12.14 -6.60
N TYR A 22 -8.69 11.33 -7.40
CA TYR A 22 -9.41 11.76 -8.60
C TYR A 22 -10.93 11.84 -8.41
N ARG A 23 -11.44 11.84 -7.17
CA ARG A 23 -12.90 11.78 -6.92
C ARG A 23 -13.69 13.00 -7.41
N HIS A 24 -12.99 14.12 -7.63
CA HIS A 24 -13.57 15.34 -8.19
C HIS A 24 -13.09 15.61 -9.62
N ASP A 25 -12.27 14.70 -10.17
CA ASP A 25 -11.82 14.75 -11.54
C ASP A 25 -12.69 13.77 -12.32
N ASP A 26 -13.45 14.27 -13.30
CA ASP A 26 -14.33 13.43 -14.12
C ASP A 26 -13.54 12.60 -15.14
N ILE A 27 -12.76 11.63 -14.65
CA ILE A 27 -12.01 10.69 -15.49
C ILE A 27 -12.99 9.68 -16.07
N VAL A 28 -13.35 9.90 -17.34
CA VAL A 28 -14.14 8.97 -18.16
C VAL A 28 -13.21 8.25 -19.13
N VAL A 29 -13.33 6.92 -19.17
CA VAL A 29 -12.55 6.04 -20.04
C VAL A 29 -13.51 5.36 -21.00
N ARG A 30 -13.24 5.46 -22.30
CA ARG A 30 -14.07 4.84 -23.35
C ARG A 30 -13.49 3.51 -23.80
N ALA A 31 -14.32 2.70 -24.45
CA ALA A 31 -13.89 1.46 -25.07
C ALA A 31 -12.78 1.71 -26.09
N GLY A 32 -11.71 0.91 -26.02
CA GLY A 32 -10.54 1.05 -26.89
C GLY A 32 -9.48 2.04 -26.39
N GLU A 33 -9.77 2.84 -25.35
CA GLU A 33 -8.78 3.72 -24.74
C GLU A 33 -7.88 2.93 -23.77
N THR A 34 -6.60 3.34 -23.72
CA THR A 34 -5.63 2.80 -22.75
C THR A 34 -5.51 3.74 -21.57
N ILE A 35 -5.60 3.19 -20.36
CA ILE A 35 -5.39 3.93 -19.12
C ILE A 35 -4.09 3.53 -18.45
N VAL A 36 -3.41 4.50 -17.84
CA VAL A 36 -2.16 4.27 -17.08
C VAL A 36 -2.25 4.97 -15.74
N GLY A 37 -2.31 4.19 -14.66
CA GLY A 37 -2.12 4.71 -13.29
C GLY A 37 -0.66 4.59 -12.88
N ARG A 38 -0.12 5.64 -12.27
CA ARG A 38 1.23 5.64 -11.69
C ARG A 38 1.12 5.88 -10.20
N PHE A 39 1.64 4.94 -9.42
CA PHE A 39 1.67 5.01 -7.96
C PHE A 39 3.12 5.20 -7.55
N ALA A 40 3.39 6.31 -6.84
CA ALA A 40 4.70 6.60 -6.28
C ALA A 40 4.53 6.74 -4.77
N PHE A 41 5.24 5.91 -4.02
CA PHE A 41 5.17 5.89 -2.56
C PHE A 41 6.51 5.42 -1.99
N GLN A 42 6.80 5.85 -0.76
CA GLN A 42 7.90 5.30 0.00
C GLN A 42 7.48 3.94 0.54
N MET A 43 8.24 2.90 0.21
CA MET A 43 7.98 1.55 0.73
C MET A 43 7.98 1.57 2.27
N PRO A 44 6.97 1.00 2.93
CA PRO A 44 7.06 0.71 4.36
C PRO A 44 8.12 -0.36 4.59
N TYR A 45 8.60 -0.48 5.83
CA TYR A 45 9.38 -1.64 6.22
C TYR A 45 8.45 -2.85 6.28
N LEU A 46 8.84 -3.94 5.65
CA LEU A 46 8.08 -5.18 5.64
C LEU A 46 8.88 -6.27 6.38
N PRO A 47 8.25 -7.20 7.11
CA PRO A 47 8.92 -8.40 7.58
C PRO A 47 9.61 -9.15 6.42
N THR A 48 10.70 -9.86 6.71
CA THR A 48 11.38 -10.66 5.67
C THR A 48 10.47 -11.74 5.11
N GLY A 49 10.48 -11.93 3.80
CA GLY A 49 9.68 -12.96 3.13
C GLY A 49 9.13 -12.52 1.78
N ASP A 50 8.22 -13.34 1.27
CA ASP A 50 7.62 -13.19 -0.06
C ASP A 50 6.31 -12.41 0.01
N TYR A 51 6.14 -11.53 -0.98
CA TYR A 51 4.97 -10.70 -1.14
C TYR A 51 4.51 -10.71 -2.59
N GLY A 52 3.19 -10.59 -2.77
CA GLY A 52 2.54 -10.47 -4.06
C GLY A 52 1.80 -9.14 -4.21
N ILE A 53 1.79 -8.58 -5.40
CA ILE A 53 1.00 -7.41 -5.78
C ILE A 53 -0.10 -7.83 -6.73
N THR A 54 -1.35 -7.64 -6.31
CA THR A 54 -2.54 -7.74 -7.17
C THR A 54 -2.84 -6.35 -7.74
N VAL A 55 -3.18 -6.26 -9.03
CA VAL A 55 -3.71 -5.02 -9.64
C VAL A 55 -5.16 -5.22 -10.04
N ALA A 56 -6.00 -4.21 -9.81
CA ALA A 56 -7.42 -4.27 -10.11
C ALA A 56 -7.95 -2.99 -10.76
N LEU A 57 -8.85 -3.18 -11.72
CA LEU A 57 -9.68 -2.14 -12.30
C LEU A 57 -11.12 -2.32 -11.82
N ALA A 58 -11.72 -1.25 -11.32
CA ALA A 58 -13.10 -1.22 -10.88
C ALA A 58 -13.75 0.11 -11.26
N THR A 59 -15.08 0.08 -11.45
CA THR A 59 -15.93 1.25 -11.70
C THR A 59 -16.82 1.47 -10.48
N GLY A 60 -16.99 2.74 -10.07
CA GLY A 60 -17.77 3.10 -8.89
C GLY A 60 -16.95 3.87 -7.86
N ASN A 61 -17.38 3.84 -6.62
CA ASN A 61 -16.74 4.51 -5.48
C ASN A 61 -16.15 3.49 -4.49
N GLN A 62 -15.57 3.94 -3.37
CA GLN A 62 -14.96 3.01 -2.40
C GLN A 62 -15.95 2.04 -1.74
N ALA A 63 -17.16 2.50 -1.42
CA ALA A 63 -18.18 1.67 -0.78
C ALA A 63 -18.85 0.71 -1.77
N GLU A 64 -19.12 1.21 -2.98
CA GLU A 64 -19.88 0.52 -4.02
C GLU A 64 -19.11 0.56 -5.34
N HIS A 65 -18.55 -0.59 -5.72
CA HIS A 65 -17.81 -0.73 -6.96
C HIS A 65 -18.01 -2.09 -7.61
N ILE A 66 -17.96 -2.09 -8.94
CA ILE A 66 -17.95 -3.28 -9.78
C ILE A 66 -16.51 -3.53 -10.22
N LYS A 67 -15.98 -4.69 -9.87
CA LYS A 67 -14.65 -5.14 -10.33
C LYS A 67 -14.76 -5.49 -11.81
N GLN A 68 -14.06 -4.75 -12.65
CA GLN A 68 -14.04 -4.96 -14.09
C GLN A 68 -12.97 -5.97 -14.49
N HIS A 69 -11.79 -5.87 -13.90
CA HIS A 69 -10.68 -6.76 -14.19
C HIS A 69 -9.74 -6.85 -13.00
N ARG A 70 -9.08 -8.00 -12.87
CA ARG A 70 -8.10 -8.24 -11.81
C ARG A 70 -7.00 -9.14 -12.34
N VAL A 71 -5.76 -8.72 -12.13
CA VAL A 71 -4.58 -9.54 -12.33
C VAL A 71 -4.07 -9.87 -10.94
N GLU A 72 -4.33 -11.12 -10.51
CA GLU A 72 -3.70 -11.65 -9.32
C GLU A 72 -2.21 -11.83 -9.60
N ASP A 73 -1.38 -11.64 -8.56
CA ASP A 73 0.04 -11.97 -8.63
C ASP A 73 0.79 -11.28 -9.78
N ALA A 74 0.40 -10.04 -10.10
CA ALA A 74 0.97 -9.25 -11.19
C ALA A 74 2.46 -9.00 -10.99
N ILE A 75 2.92 -8.89 -9.73
CA ILE A 75 4.32 -8.74 -9.35
C ILE A 75 4.56 -9.54 -8.08
N PHE A 76 5.67 -10.27 -8.02
CA PHE A 76 6.21 -10.84 -6.80
C PHE A 76 7.51 -10.15 -6.42
N PHE A 77 7.73 -9.98 -5.12
CA PHE A 77 9.01 -9.50 -4.60
C PHE A 77 9.34 -10.14 -3.27
N HIS A 78 10.64 -10.22 -2.98
CA HIS A 78 11.16 -10.80 -1.76
C HIS A 78 11.89 -9.73 -0.93
N VAL A 79 11.56 -9.67 0.35
CA VAL A 79 12.19 -8.75 1.31
C VAL A 79 13.31 -9.49 2.04
N LEU A 80 14.55 -9.12 1.71
CA LEU A 80 15.77 -9.79 2.21
C LEU A 80 16.12 -9.43 3.66
N SER A 81 15.81 -8.21 4.10
CA SER A 81 16.13 -7.70 5.44
C SER A 81 15.05 -6.74 5.92
N SER A 82 14.80 -6.71 7.23
CA SER A 82 13.68 -5.95 7.82
C SER A 82 14.09 -5.15 9.05
N HIS A 83 13.55 -3.94 9.16
CA HIS A 83 13.58 -3.10 10.37
C HIS A 83 12.27 -3.17 11.17
N VAL A 84 11.36 -4.10 10.83
CA VAL A 84 10.07 -4.21 11.51
C VAL A 84 10.24 -4.84 12.88
N ALA A 85 9.90 -4.11 13.94
CA ALA A 85 9.94 -4.64 15.30
C ALA A 85 8.74 -5.53 15.62
N LYS A 86 7.52 -5.11 15.26
CA LYS A 86 6.25 -5.83 15.45
C LYS A 86 5.22 -5.38 14.40
N GLY A 87 4.25 -6.25 14.08
CA GLY A 87 3.12 -5.95 13.19
C GLY A 87 3.31 -6.39 11.74
N LEU A 88 2.34 -6.05 10.88
CA LEU A 88 2.34 -6.43 9.45
C LEU A 88 3.32 -5.60 8.62
N MET A 89 3.58 -4.37 9.05
CA MET A 89 4.55 -3.47 8.45
C MET A 89 5.04 -2.45 9.49
N GLY A 90 6.22 -1.89 9.25
CA GLY A 90 6.76 -0.76 9.97
C GLY A 90 6.74 0.50 9.11
N ILE A 91 6.63 1.66 9.74
CA ILE A 91 6.74 2.96 9.06
C ILE A 91 8.16 3.47 9.22
N PRO A 92 8.76 4.08 8.17
CA PRO A 92 10.03 4.79 8.28
C PRO A 92 9.95 5.90 9.34
N MET A 93 10.45 5.60 10.53
CA MET A 93 10.46 6.53 11.65
C MET A 93 11.52 7.61 11.39
N GLN A 94 11.09 8.87 11.27
CA GLN A 94 11.99 9.98 10.94
C GLN A 94 12.79 10.47 12.15
N SER A 95 12.27 10.32 13.37
CA SER A 95 12.97 10.68 14.61
C SER A 95 12.43 9.88 15.80
N ILE A 96 13.32 9.46 16.70
CA ILE A 96 13.00 8.93 18.02
C ILE A 96 14.07 9.41 19.01
N THR A 97 13.66 10.06 20.09
CA THR A 97 14.56 10.61 21.11
C THR A 97 14.17 10.07 22.49
N MET A 98 15.17 9.92 23.37
CA MET A 98 14.97 9.51 24.75
C MET A 98 15.89 10.35 25.63
N GLU A 99 15.37 10.91 26.72
CA GLU A 99 16.14 11.66 27.71
C GLU A 99 15.85 11.13 29.12
N THR A 100 16.87 11.16 29.97
CA THR A 100 16.73 10.86 31.40
C THR A 100 16.46 12.17 32.15
N VAL A 101 15.37 12.22 32.92
CA VAL A 101 15.09 13.37 33.80
C VAL A 101 15.66 13.06 35.18
N GLN A 102 16.59 13.88 35.68
CA GLN A 102 17.02 13.81 37.09
C GLN A 102 16.00 14.57 37.96
N GLU A 103 15.43 13.91 38.96
CA GLU A 103 14.76 14.63 40.05
C GLU A 103 15.82 15.34 40.90
N LEU A 104 15.71 16.66 41.00
CA LEU A 104 16.50 17.47 41.94
C LEU A 104 16.06 17.11 43.37
N SER A 105 16.89 16.35 44.09
CA SER A 105 16.76 16.19 45.53
C SER A 105 17.08 17.52 46.23
N ALA A 106 16.06 18.09 46.89
CA ALA A 106 16.17 19.26 47.76
C ALA A 106 16.85 18.94 49.10
#